data_AF-A0A2C6CKP5-F1
#
_entry.id   AF-A0A2C6CKP5-F1
#
_cell.length_a   1.000
_cell.length_b   1.000
_cell.length_c   1.000
_cell.angle_alpha   90.00
_cell.angle_beta   90.00
_cell.angle_gamma   90.00
#
_symmetry.space_group_name_H-M   'P 1'
#
loop_
_entity.id
_entity.type
_entity.pdbx_description
1 polymer ?
#
loop_
_entity_poly.entity_id
_entity_poly.type
_entity_poly.pdbx_seq_one_letter_code
_entity_poly.pdbx_strand_id
1 'polypeptide(L)'
;MYLIVFLLQTLALFSPADVISKAQEAEPDQANVFLSTDAGCSWEYFTKGLPAEVDPYDFIEHRGELIMITRAHGIYRLALDNQEGGWQSSNVGLPSEIFLISILTDEDYIAVGSFMQGIFVSQDGGHSWRRPVFNLKRSVKSLIFHNGELLAATDYGLYVSHDRGESWTERGDFPPLRTLHLHEGKLIAARQNNIGIIEGDQATWSDLETDWAIGDLTSHDGYLYIRTAGDKIFRSKDGLEWETPTASCVIKHNLEVLPEALWSGLDVKLPGGLDPGAIRATSIGWLTMGSTGC
;
A
#
# COMPACT_ATOMS: atom_id res chain seq x y z
N MET A 1 -13.86 4.34 76.25
CA MET A 1 -12.43 4.38 75.92
C MET A 1 -12.30 3.82 74.51
N TYR A 2 -12.37 4.69 73.51
CA TYR A 2 -12.39 4.34 72.09
C TYR A 2 -10.96 4.27 71.57
N LEU A 3 -10.60 3.18 70.88
CA LEU A 3 -9.39 3.13 70.07
C LEU A 3 -9.78 2.59 68.68
N ILE A 4 -10.05 3.51 67.76
CA ILE A 4 -10.22 3.23 66.33
C ILE A 4 -8.82 3.33 65.71
N VAL A 5 -8.30 2.22 65.19
CA VAL A 5 -7.05 2.21 64.42
C VAL A 5 -7.41 2.51 62.96
N PHE A 6 -7.14 3.74 62.51
CA PHE A 6 -7.13 4.08 61.10
C PHE A 6 -5.79 3.64 60.49
N LEU A 7 -5.83 2.67 59.57
CA LEU A 7 -4.73 2.42 58.65
C LEU A 7 -4.75 3.54 57.60
N LEU A 8 -3.84 4.52 57.72
CA LEU A 8 -3.53 5.44 56.63
C LEU A 8 -2.82 4.65 55.53
N GLN A 9 -3.52 4.35 54.43
CA GLN A 9 -2.85 4.13 53.15
C GLN A 9 -2.38 5.49 52.65
N THR A 10 -1.07 5.71 52.68
CA THR A 10 -0.45 6.83 51.97
C THR A 10 -0.62 6.60 50.47
N LEU A 11 -1.56 7.30 49.83
CA LEU A 11 -1.54 7.49 48.38
C LEU A 11 -0.27 8.29 48.06
N ALA A 12 0.73 7.61 47.49
CA ALA A 12 1.83 8.30 46.82
C ALA A 12 1.25 9.01 45.59
N LEU A 13 1.19 10.33 45.64
CA LEU A 13 0.93 11.19 44.50
C LEU A 13 2.14 11.07 43.56
N PHE A 14 2.01 10.31 42.48
CA PHE A 14 2.97 10.36 41.39
C PHE A 14 2.84 11.72 40.69
N SER A 15 3.97 12.39 40.50
CA SER A 15 4.00 13.61 39.72
C SER A 15 3.74 13.28 38.24
N PRO A 16 3.17 14.19 37.43
CA PRO A 16 2.98 13.95 35.99
C PRO A 16 4.28 13.66 35.22
N ALA A 17 5.43 13.91 35.84
CA ALA A 17 6.75 13.66 35.26
C ALA A 17 7.26 12.22 35.47
N ASP A 18 6.65 11.44 36.38
CA ASP A 18 7.05 10.05 36.67
C ASP A 18 6.30 9.00 35.81
N VAL A 19 5.46 9.45 34.87
CA VAL A 19 4.85 8.62 33.81
C VAL A 19 5.71 8.65 32.53
N ILE A 20 6.73 9.51 32.46
CA ILE A 20 7.59 9.68 31.29
C ILE A 20 9.01 9.15 31.60
N SER A 21 9.16 7.84 31.81
CA SER A 21 10.48 7.17 31.70
C SER A 21 10.41 5.65 31.53
N LYS A 22 9.52 5.14 30.67
CA LYS A 22 9.59 3.74 30.20
C LYS A 22 9.37 3.60 28.68
N ALA A 23 9.82 4.58 27.91
CA ALA A 23 9.99 4.44 26.47
C ALA A 23 11.48 4.22 26.15
N GLN A 24 12.04 3.10 26.63
CA GLN A 24 13.34 2.62 26.15
C GLN A 24 13.51 1.14 26.48
N GLU A 25 12.94 0.28 25.64
CA GLU A 25 13.45 -1.06 25.34
C GLU A 25 12.87 -1.41 23.96
N ALA A 26 13.75 -1.72 23.01
CA ALA A 26 13.36 -2.09 21.66
C ALA A 26 12.54 -3.39 21.71
N GLU A 27 11.34 -3.41 21.11
CA GLU A 27 10.61 -4.66 20.89
C GLU A 27 10.79 -5.11 19.43
N PRO A 28 11.47 -6.25 19.19
CA PRO A 28 11.69 -6.78 17.84
C PRO A 28 10.47 -7.50 17.23
N ASP A 29 9.32 -7.53 17.92
CA ASP A 29 8.17 -8.38 17.58
C ASP A 29 6.88 -7.55 17.39
N GLN A 30 6.93 -6.43 16.66
CA GLN A 30 5.73 -5.66 16.32
C GLN A 30 5.62 -5.48 14.81
N ALA A 31 4.40 -5.67 14.29
CA ALA A 31 4.05 -5.37 12.91
C ALA A 31 4.59 -3.98 12.50
N ASN A 32 5.22 -3.87 11.34
CA ASN A 32 5.82 -2.60 10.92
C ASN A 32 4.84 -1.72 10.14
N VAL A 33 3.67 -1.43 10.72
CA VAL A 33 2.66 -0.55 10.11
C VAL A 33 2.63 0.77 10.85
N PHE A 34 2.69 1.89 10.13
CA PHE A 34 2.78 3.23 10.70
C PHE A 34 1.73 4.17 10.10
N LEU A 35 1.20 5.07 10.94
CA LEU A 35 0.28 6.13 10.56
C LEU A 35 0.91 7.49 10.87
N SER A 36 0.73 8.43 9.95
CA SER A 36 0.98 9.85 10.16
C SER A 36 -0.32 10.63 9.97
N THR A 37 -0.69 11.42 10.97
CA THR A 37 -1.86 12.32 10.93
C THR A 37 -1.46 13.78 10.73
N ASP A 38 -0.17 14.06 10.53
CA ASP A 38 0.42 15.39 10.46
C ASP A 38 1.25 15.61 9.18
N ALA A 39 0.76 15.02 8.08
CA ALA A 39 1.37 15.12 6.75
C ALA A 39 2.84 14.66 6.71
N GLY A 40 3.11 13.52 7.35
CA GLY A 40 4.41 12.84 7.34
C GLY A 40 5.46 13.44 8.26
N CYS A 41 5.10 14.42 9.10
CA CYS A 41 6.04 15.05 10.04
C CYS A 41 6.41 14.09 11.18
N SER A 42 5.47 13.27 11.64
CA SER A 42 5.68 12.21 12.62
C SER A 42 4.90 10.95 12.25
N TRP A 43 5.40 9.80 12.72
CA TRP A 43 4.87 8.48 12.41
C TRP A 43 4.75 7.66 13.69
N GLU A 44 3.59 7.06 13.89
CA GLU A 44 3.27 6.24 15.06
C GLU A 44 2.88 4.83 14.64
N TYR A 45 3.11 3.84 15.51
CA TYR A 45 2.71 2.46 15.26
C TYR A 45 1.19 2.36 15.11
N PHE A 46 0.74 1.67 14.06
CA PHE A 46 -0.66 1.48 13.71
C PHE A 46 -1.00 -0.02 13.60
N THR A 47 -0.74 -0.74 14.69
CA THR A 47 -0.58 -2.21 14.69
C THR A 47 -1.61 -2.96 15.53
N LYS A 48 -2.54 -2.26 16.18
CA LYS A 48 -3.52 -2.87 17.07
C LYS A 48 -4.32 -3.96 16.34
N GLY A 49 -4.29 -5.19 16.85
CA GLY A 49 -5.01 -6.34 16.26
C GLY A 49 -4.19 -7.14 15.23
N LEU A 50 -2.98 -6.71 14.90
CA LEU A 50 -2.06 -7.47 14.05
C LEU A 50 -1.19 -8.43 14.88
N PRO A 51 -0.87 -9.62 14.34
CA PRO A 51 0.21 -10.45 14.86
C PRO A 51 1.57 -9.75 14.73
N ALA A 52 2.51 -10.11 15.62
CA ALA A 52 3.88 -9.59 15.64
C ALA A 52 4.61 -9.78 14.30
N GLU A 53 4.52 -10.99 13.74
CA GLU A 53 5.24 -11.43 12.53
C GLU A 53 4.57 -11.03 11.20
N VAL A 54 3.50 -10.22 11.22
CA VAL A 54 2.84 -9.82 9.97
C VAL A 54 3.80 -9.01 9.08
N ASP A 55 3.92 -9.41 7.81
CA ASP A 55 4.73 -8.71 6.81
C ASP A 55 3.79 -7.98 5.83
N PRO A 56 3.43 -6.71 6.09
CA PRO A 56 2.57 -5.95 5.19
C PRO A 56 3.17 -5.78 3.79
N TYR A 57 2.32 -5.69 2.77
CA TYR A 57 2.74 -5.44 1.38
C TYR A 57 2.11 -4.19 0.78
N ASP A 58 0.79 -4.00 0.92
CA ASP A 58 0.10 -2.79 0.44
C ASP A 58 -1.20 -2.54 1.21
N PHE A 59 -1.71 -1.31 1.11
CA PHE A 59 -2.96 -0.85 1.70
C PHE A 59 -3.87 -0.22 0.64
N ILE A 60 -5.17 -0.44 0.78
CA ILE A 60 -6.19 0.32 0.07
C ILE A 60 -7.30 0.72 1.04
N GLU A 61 -7.78 1.95 0.93
CA GLU A 61 -9.02 2.37 1.59
C GLU A 61 -10.18 2.16 0.63
N HIS A 62 -11.22 1.48 1.09
CA HIS A 62 -12.42 1.23 0.31
C HIS A 62 -13.64 1.20 1.22
N ARG A 63 -14.64 2.03 0.92
CA ARG A 63 -15.95 2.05 1.61
C ARG A 63 -15.89 2.19 3.13
N GLY A 64 -14.98 3.02 3.64
CA GLY A 64 -14.83 3.26 5.08
C GLY A 64 -14.05 2.17 5.82
N GLU A 65 -13.34 1.32 5.09
CA GLU A 65 -12.43 0.33 5.64
C GLU A 65 -11.04 0.46 5.02
N LEU A 66 -10.02 0.14 5.81
CA LEU A 66 -8.68 -0.15 5.30
C LEU A 66 -8.53 -1.65 5.08
N ILE A 67 -8.01 -2.03 3.93
CA ILE A 67 -7.68 -3.40 3.59
C ILE A 67 -6.17 -3.47 3.37
N MET A 68 -5.52 -4.36 4.12
CA MET A 68 -4.09 -4.62 4.03
C MET A 68 -3.87 -6.02 3.45
N ILE A 69 -3.03 -6.09 2.42
CA ILE A 69 -2.50 -7.36 1.91
C ILE A 69 -1.10 -7.59 2.48
N THR A 70 -0.73 -8.85 2.67
CA THR A 70 0.52 -9.22 3.34
C THR A 70 1.29 -10.29 2.58
N ARG A 71 2.57 -10.43 2.93
CA ARG A 71 3.42 -11.55 2.56
C ARG A 71 3.23 -12.61 3.65
N ALA A 72 2.71 -13.77 3.26
CA ALA A 72 2.42 -14.94 4.09
C ALA A 72 1.14 -14.91 4.94
N HIS A 73 0.72 -13.77 5.50
CA HIS A 73 -0.34 -13.73 6.54
C HIS A 73 -1.76 -13.39 6.03
N GLY A 74 -1.97 -13.45 4.71
CA GLY A 74 -3.25 -13.15 4.08
C GLY A 74 -3.63 -11.66 4.12
N ILE A 75 -4.87 -11.39 4.52
CA ILE A 75 -5.52 -10.08 4.44
C ILE A 75 -6.00 -9.66 5.82
N TYR A 76 -5.83 -8.39 6.14
CA TYR A 76 -6.38 -7.76 7.34
C TYR A 76 -7.25 -6.57 6.97
N ARG A 77 -8.29 -6.33 7.77
CA ARG A 77 -9.25 -5.24 7.59
C ARG A 77 -9.37 -4.42 8.85
N LEU A 78 -9.61 -3.13 8.68
CA LEU A 78 -9.93 -2.21 9.77
C LEU A 78 -11.11 -1.32 9.36
N ALA A 79 -12.20 -1.38 10.12
CA ALA A 79 -13.33 -0.48 9.96
C ALA A 79 -13.00 0.89 10.59
N LEU A 80 -13.13 1.97 9.80
CA LEU A 80 -12.74 3.32 10.22
C LEU A 80 -13.78 4.00 11.10
N ASP A 81 -15.02 3.51 11.11
CA ASP A 81 -16.09 3.99 11.99
C ASP A 81 -16.01 3.42 13.41
N ASN A 82 -15.20 2.37 13.61
CA ASN A 82 -15.03 1.70 14.89
C ASN A 82 -13.74 2.16 15.59
N GLN A 83 -13.83 3.24 16.37
CA GLN A 83 -12.68 3.84 17.06
C GLN A 83 -12.00 2.93 18.10
N GLU A 84 -12.69 1.87 18.55
CA GLU A 84 -12.11 0.89 19.48
C GLU A 84 -11.62 -0.37 18.76
N GLY A 85 -11.90 -0.51 17.46
CA GLY A 85 -11.48 -1.63 16.63
C GLY A 85 -9.97 -1.65 16.37
N GLY A 86 -9.43 -2.86 16.21
CA GLY A 86 -8.11 -3.09 15.63
C GLY A 86 -8.26 -3.85 14.31
N TRP A 87 -7.14 -4.08 13.64
CA TRP A 87 -7.08 -4.93 12.47
C TRP A 87 -7.64 -6.32 12.76
N GLN A 88 -8.38 -6.88 11.80
CA GLN A 88 -8.98 -8.21 11.87
C GLN A 88 -8.63 -9.01 10.62
N SER A 89 -8.26 -10.27 10.80
CA SER A 89 -7.95 -11.16 9.68
C SER A 89 -9.19 -11.44 8.83
N SER A 90 -9.05 -11.43 7.50
CA SER A 90 -10.11 -11.69 6.55
C SER A 90 -9.70 -12.80 5.57
N ASN A 91 -9.46 -14.00 6.10
CA ASN A 91 -8.75 -15.07 5.39
C ASN A 91 -9.64 -16.28 5.02
N VAL A 92 -10.96 -16.18 5.18
CA VAL A 92 -11.87 -17.30 4.86
C VAL A 92 -11.76 -17.64 3.37
N GLY A 93 -11.33 -18.86 3.06
CA GLY A 93 -11.13 -19.35 1.70
C GLY A 93 -9.78 -19.01 1.06
N LEU A 94 -8.89 -18.29 1.77
CA LEU A 94 -7.49 -18.16 1.38
C LEU A 94 -6.66 -19.34 1.91
N PRO A 95 -5.57 -19.72 1.23
CA PRO A 95 -4.55 -20.62 1.77
C PRO A 95 -3.90 -20.03 3.03
N SER A 96 -3.41 -20.89 3.93
CA SER A 96 -2.77 -20.47 5.18
C SER A 96 -1.48 -19.66 4.99
N GLU A 97 -0.80 -19.86 3.86
CA GLU A 97 0.46 -19.22 3.52
C GLU A 97 0.33 -18.67 2.10
N ILE A 98 -0.07 -17.41 1.99
CA ILE A 98 -0.26 -16.73 0.72
C ILE A 98 0.52 -15.42 0.68
N PHE A 99 1.31 -15.25 -0.37
CA PHE A 99 2.02 -14.01 -0.63
C PHE A 99 1.20 -13.17 -1.60
N LEU A 100 0.48 -12.19 -1.06
CA LEU A 100 -0.31 -11.23 -1.81
C LEU A 100 0.53 -10.00 -2.15
N ILE A 101 0.40 -9.53 -3.39
CA ILE A 101 1.24 -8.45 -3.94
C ILE A 101 0.48 -7.40 -4.75
N SER A 102 -0.82 -7.57 -4.96
CA SER A 102 -1.66 -6.54 -5.56
C SER A 102 -3.08 -6.66 -5.05
N ILE A 103 -3.79 -5.54 -4.99
CA ILE A 103 -5.18 -5.46 -4.58
C ILE A 103 -5.93 -4.48 -5.47
N LEU A 104 -7.18 -4.81 -5.78
CA LEU A 104 -8.12 -3.98 -6.54
C LEU A 104 -9.50 -4.11 -5.91
N THR A 105 -10.20 -3.00 -5.75
CA THR A 105 -11.58 -2.94 -5.24
C THR A 105 -12.52 -2.32 -6.27
N ASP A 106 -13.75 -2.82 -6.33
CA ASP A 106 -14.86 -2.30 -7.15
C ASP A 106 -16.19 -2.71 -6.50
N GLU A 107 -16.93 -1.75 -5.92
CA GLU A 107 -18.14 -2.02 -5.12
C GLU A 107 -17.94 -3.06 -3.98
N ASP A 108 -18.56 -4.23 -4.05
CA ASP A 108 -18.35 -5.37 -3.12
C ASP A 108 -17.29 -6.36 -3.63
N TYR A 109 -16.85 -6.20 -4.88
CA TYR A 109 -15.86 -7.07 -5.47
C TYR A 109 -14.45 -6.62 -5.09
N ILE A 110 -13.63 -7.59 -4.71
CA ILE A 110 -12.21 -7.37 -4.42
C ILE A 110 -11.42 -8.47 -5.12
N ALA A 111 -10.36 -8.08 -5.81
CA ALA A 111 -9.40 -9.01 -6.39
C ALA A 111 -8.04 -8.78 -5.74
N VAL A 112 -7.37 -9.87 -5.37
CA VAL A 112 -5.99 -9.83 -4.91
C VAL A 112 -5.11 -10.71 -5.78
N GLY A 113 -4.02 -10.14 -6.26
CA GLY A 113 -3.00 -10.87 -6.99
C GLY A 113 -1.96 -11.43 -6.03
N SER A 114 -1.48 -12.63 -6.33
CA SER A 114 -0.47 -13.31 -5.53
C SER A 114 0.84 -13.48 -6.29
N PHE A 115 1.92 -13.75 -5.56
CA PHE A 115 3.23 -13.95 -6.13
C PHE A 115 3.31 -15.18 -7.05
N MET A 116 2.59 -16.27 -6.75
CA MET A 116 2.63 -17.53 -7.52
C MET A 116 1.31 -18.29 -7.65
N GLN A 117 0.26 -17.87 -6.96
CA GLN A 117 -1.00 -18.60 -6.87
C GLN A 117 -2.11 -18.00 -7.75
N GLY A 118 -1.76 -17.04 -8.62
CA GLY A 118 -2.71 -16.33 -9.47
C GLY A 118 -3.51 -15.31 -8.66
N ILE A 119 -4.82 -15.26 -8.91
CA ILE A 119 -5.73 -14.28 -8.31
C ILE A 119 -6.69 -14.96 -7.35
N PHE A 120 -7.06 -14.26 -6.28
CA PHE A 120 -8.20 -14.61 -5.44
C PHE A 120 -9.22 -13.48 -5.52
N VAL A 121 -10.49 -13.85 -5.55
CA VAL A 121 -11.59 -12.89 -5.67
C VAL A 121 -12.54 -13.05 -4.49
N SER A 122 -13.11 -11.93 -4.09
CA SER A 122 -14.22 -11.80 -3.16
C SER A 122 -15.36 -11.08 -3.88
N GLN A 123 -16.60 -11.50 -3.61
CA GLN A 123 -17.82 -10.84 -4.10
C GLN A 123 -18.67 -10.28 -2.95
N ASP A 124 -18.21 -10.41 -1.71
CA ASP A 124 -18.95 -10.06 -0.49
C ASP A 124 -18.19 -9.03 0.35
N GLY A 125 -17.49 -8.09 -0.30
CA GLY A 125 -16.76 -7.02 0.39
C GLY A 125 -15.54 -7.52 1.17
N GLY A 126 -15.00 -8.70 0.84
CA GLY A 126 -13.80 -9.27 1.42
C GLY A 126 -14.05 -10.18 2.60
N HIS A 127 -15.31 -10.59 2.86
CA HIS A 127 -15.64 -11.52 3.94
C HIS A 127 -15.23 -12.95 3.62
N SER A 128 -15.30 -13.35 2.35
CA SER A 128 -14.81 -14.65 1.89
C SER A 128 -14.14 -14.56 0.52
N TRP A 129 -13.18 -15.44 0.32
CA TRP A 129 -12.34 -15.46 -0.87
C TRP A 129 -12.44 -16.81 -1.56
N ARG A 130 -12.31 -16.78 -2.89
CA ARG A 130 -12.14 -18.00 -3.67
C ARG A 130 -11.08 -17.82 -4.74
N ARG A 131 -10.50 -18.94 -5.11
CA ARG A 131 -9.61 -19.03 -6.27
C ARG A 131 -10.43 -19.45 -7.50
N PRO A 132 -10.50 -18.64 -8.56
CA PRO A 132 -11.12 -19.05 -9.82
C PRO A 132 -10.54 -20.35 -10.39
N VAL A 133 -11.34 -21.09 -11.15
CA VAL A 133 -10.95 -22.37 -11.74
C VAL A 133 -10.00 -22.16 -12.93
N PHE A 134 -10.30 -21.20 -13.80
CA PHE A 134 -9.50 -20.88 -15.00
C PHE A 134 -8.55 -19.72 -14.73
N ASN A 135 -7.72 -19.89 -13.71
CA ASN A 135 -6.88 -18.83 -13.16
C ASN A 135 -5.53 -18.68 -13.87
N LEU A 136 -4.87 -17.55 -13.61
CA LEU A 136 -3.47 -17.31 -13.94
C LEU A 136 -2.55 -18.24 -13.12
N LYS A 137 -1.50 -18.72 -13.77
CA LYS A 137 -0.40 -19.48 -13.15
C LYS A 137 0.86 -18.63 -13.11
N ARG A 138 0.71 -17.40 -12.64
CA ARG A 138 1.66 -16.29 -12.81
C ARG A 138 1.71 -15.43 -11.55
N SER A 139 2.77 -14.63 -11.45
CA SER A 139 2.86 -13.56 -10.46
C SER A 139 2.01 -12.39 -10.94
N VAL A 140 1.03 -11.97 -10.15
CA VAL A 140 0.10 -10.91 -10.54
C VAL A 140 0.50 -9.62 -9.83
N LYS A 141 1.27 -8.80 -10.54
CA LYS A 141 1.95 -7.62 -9.98
C LYS A 141 1.03 -6.42 -9.82
N SER A 142 0.00 -6.30 -10.65
CA SER A 142 -0.99 -5.23 -10.57
C SER A 142 -2.28 -5.64 -11.25
N LEU A 143 -3.39 -5.09 -10.76
CA LEU A 143 -4.75 -5.33 -11.22
C LEU A 143 -5.44 -3.99 -11.43
N ILE A 144 -6.15 -3.82 -12.55
CA ILE A 144 -6.91 -2.59 -12.81
C ILE A 144 -8.13 -2.87 -13.68
N PHE A 145 -9.23 -2.14 -13.42
CA PHE A 145 -10.35 -2.08 -14.36
C PHE A 145 -10.11 -0.99 -15.39
N HIS A 146 -10.26 -1.32 -16.66
CA HIS A 146 -10.20 -0.36 -17.76
C HIS A 146 -11.20 -0.75 -18.85
N ASN A 147 -12.08 0.18 -19.25
CA ASN A 147 -13.10 -0.03 -20.29
C ASN A 147 -13.99 -1.28 -20.08
N GLY A 148 -14.33 -1.59 -18.82
CA GLY A 148 -15.14 -2.75 -18.46
C GLY A 148 -14.39 -4.09 -18.45
N GLU A 149 -13.09 -4.07 -18.70
CA GLU A 149 -12.21 -5.24 -18.65
C GLU A 149 -11.38 -5.21 -17.38
N LEU A 150 -11.13 -6.38 -16.80
CA LEU A 150 -10.15 -6.54 -15.73
C LEU A 150 -8.80 -6.91 -16.35
N LEU A 151 -7.79 -6.09 -16.09
CA LEU A 151 -6.43 -6.30 -16.58
C LEU A 151 -5.52 -6.75 -15.44
N ALA A 152 -4.60 -7.67 -15.76
CA ALA A 152 -3.56 -8.14 -14.86
C ALA A 152 -2.18 -7.97 -15.51
N ALA A 153 -1.35 -7.13 -14.90
CA ALA A 153 0.08 -7.09 -15.19
C ALA A 153 0.76 -8.26 -14.48
N THR A 154 1.53 -9.03 -15.24
CA THR A 154 2.21 -10.23 -14.74
C THR A 154 3.68 -10.23 -15.08
N ASP A 155 4.39 -11.17 -14.47
CA ASP A 155 5.77 -11.52 -14.81
C ASP A 155 5.93 -12.13 -16.22
N TYR A 156 4.84 -12.34 -16.96
CA TYR A 156 4.83 -12.85 -18.34
C TYR A 156 4.07 -11.92 -19.31
N GLY A 157 3.76 -10.69 -18.92
CA GLY A 157 3.04 -9.72 -19.76
C GLY A 157 1.64 -9.39 -19.26
N LEU A 158 0.79 -8.91 -20.16
CA LEU A 158 -0.55 -8.42 -19.85
C LEU A 158 -1.61 -9.49 -20.12
N TYR A 159 -2.52 -9.67 -19.17
CA TYR A 159 -3.68 -10.55 -19.31
C TYR A 159 -4.97 -9.74 -19.14
N VAL A 160 -6.02 -10.17 -19.82
CA VAL A 160 -7.35 -9.57 -19.77
C VAL A 160 -8.39 -10.62 -19.36
N SER A 161 -9.36 -10.17 -18.57
CA SER A 161 -10.56 -10.92 -18.22
C SER A 161 -11.79 -10.08 -18.53
N HIS A 162 -12.77 -10.71 -19.17
CA HIS A 162 -14.08 -10.13 -19.47
C HIS A 162 -15.18 -10.59 -18.50
N ASP A 163 -14.83 -11.42 -17.52
CA ASP A 163 -15.73 -12.08 -16.58
C ASP A 163 -15.31 -11.86 -15.12
N ARG A 164 -14.67 -10.71 -14.84
CA ARG A 164 -14.22 -10.30 -13.50
C ARG A 164 -13.32 -11.35 -12.83
N GLY A 165 -12.34 -11.83 -13.59
CA GLY A 165 -11.27 -12.68 -13.11
C GLY A 165 -11.58 -14.18 -13.09
N GLU A 166 -12.73 -14.62 -13.58
CA GLU A 166 -13.05 -16.06 -13.67
C GLU A 166 -12.21 -16.79 -14.70
N SER A 167 -11.93 -16.13 -15.83
CA SER A 167 -11.06 -16.60 -16.89
C SER A 167 -10.20 -15.48 -17.48
N TRP A 168 -9.08 -15.85 -18.08
CA TRP A 168 -8.06 -14.93 -18.56
C TRP A 168 -7.50 -15.34 -19.91
N THR A 169 -7.25 -14.34 -20.75
CA THR A 169 -6.50 -14.48 -22.00
C THR A 169 -5.32 -13.51 -22.01
N GLU A 170 -4.20 -13.95 -22.56
CA GLU A 170 -3.08 -13.06 -22.85
C GLU A 170 -3.52 -11.98 -23.85
N ARG A 171 -3.08 -10.75 -23.64
CA ARG A 171 -3.41 -9.60 -24.48
C ARG A 171 -2.13 -9.02 -25.04
N GLY A 172 -2.03 -8.91 -26.37
CA GLY A 172 -0.83 -8.40 -27.04
C GLY A 172 0.43 -9.20 -26.75
N ASP A 173 1.58 -8.66 -27.16
CA ASP A 173 2.91 -9.21 -26.88
C ASP A 173 3.66 -8.20 -25.99
N PHE A 174 3.24 -8.11 -24.73
CA PHE A 174 3.85 -7.20 -23.77
C PHE A 174 4.97 -7.90 -23.00
N PRO A 175 6.10 -7.21 -22.74
CA PRO A 175 7.11 -7.71 -21.81
C PRO A 175 6.54 -7.79 -20.39
N PRO A 176 7.27 -8.41 -19.44
CA PRO A 176 6.88 -8.43 -18.04
C PRO A 176 6.56 -7.02 -17.50
N LEU A 177 5.40 -6.89 -16.87
CA LEU A 177 4.89 -5.63 -16.34
C LEU A 177 4.90 -5.67 -14.81
N ARG A 178 5.30 -4.56 -14.19
CA ARG A 178 5.31 -4.41 -12.72
C ARG A 178 4.03 -3.78 -12.21
N THR A 179 3.48 -2.81 -12.94
CA THR A 179 2.32 -2.07 -12.46
C THR A 179 1.56 -1.43 -13.60
N LEU A 180 0.26 -1.27 -13.41
CA LEU A 180 -0.67 -0.58 -14.28
C LEU A 180 -1.29 0.58 -13.50
N HIS A 181 -1.53 1.69 -14.19
CA HIS A 181 -2.17 2.86 -13.59
C HIS A 181 -3.02 3.59 -14.62
N LEU A 182 -4.12 4.20 -14.20
CA LEU A 182 -4.91 5.08 -15.07
C LEU A 182 -4.55 6.53 -14.78
N HIS A 183 -4.16 7.26 -15.83
CA HIS A 183 -3.87 8.68 -15.75
C HIS A 183 -4.48 9.40 -16.95
N GLU A 184 -5.35 10.38 -16.70
CA GLU A 184 -6.03 11.18 -17.74
C GLU A 184 -6.69 10.29 -18.83
N GLY A 185 -7.33 9.20 -18.41
CA GLY A 185 -8.00 8.23 -19.30
C GLY A 185 -7.06 7.28 -20.05
N LYS A 186 -5.74 7.44 -19.92
CA LYS A 186 -4.75 6.57 -20.54
C LYS A 186 -4.35 5.43 -19.61
N LEU A 187 -4.17 4.24 -20.17
CA LEU A 187 -3.59 3.11 -19.45
C LEU A 187 -2.07 3.20 -19.48
N ILE A 188 -1.48 3.44 -18.31
CA ILE A 188 -0.04 3.49 -18.12
C ILE A 188 0.44 2.14 -17.62
N ALA A 189 1.58 1.69 -18.13
CA ALA A 189 2.24 0.47 -17.69
C ALA A 189 3.70 0.76 -17.35
N ALA A 190 4.16 0.27 -16.20
CA ALA A 190 5.57 0.30 -15.84
C ALA A 190 6.18 -1.11 -15.91
N ARG A 191 7.38 -1.16 -16.47
CA ARG A 191 8.31 -2.30 -16.45
C ARG A 191 9.23 -2.15 -15.23
N GLN A 192 10.32 -2.93 -15.20
CA GLN A 192 11.32 -2.76 -14.16
C GLN A 192 11.91 -1.34 -14.18
N ASN A 193 12.47 -0.91 -15.29
CA ASN A 193 13.23 0.34 -15.38
C ASN A 193 12.68 1.33 -16.42
N ASN A 194 11.45 1.16 -16.87
CA ASN A 194 10.85 1.99 -17.91
C ASN A 194 9.32 2.03 -17.78
N ILE A 195 8.70 3.06 -18.35
CA ILE A 195 7.26 3.30 -18.29
C ILE A 195 6.73 3.72 -19.66
N GLY A 196 5.47 3.38 -19.95
CA GLY A 196 4.84 3.65 -21.23
C GLY A 196 3.33 3.64 -21.16
N ILE A 197 2.71 3.95 -22.30
CA ILE A 197 1.26 4.00 -22.48
C ILE A 197 0.82 2.79 -23.30
N ILE A 198 -0.21 2.09 -22.84
CA ILE A 198 -0.85 1.01 -23.58
C ILE A 198 -2.05 1.55 -24.36
N GLU A 199 -2.07 1.27 -25.66
CA GLU A 199 -3.17 1.59 -26.57
C GLU A 199 -3.51 0.33 -27.40
N GLY A 200 -4.71 -0.21 -27.19
CA GLY A 200 -5.09 -1.49 -27.80
C GLY A 200 -4.21 -2.63 -27.31
N ASP A 201 -3.45 -3.24 -28.22
CA ASP A 201 -2.54 -4.36 -27.96
C ASP A 201 -1.07 -3.97 -28.12
N GLN A 202 -0.77 -2.67 -28.10
CA GLN A 202 0.58 -2.11 -28.25
C GLN A 202 0.91 -1.16 -27.10
N ALA A 203 2.21 -0.97 -26.85
CA ALA A 203 2.71 0.02 -25.91
C ALA A 203 3.65 1.01 -26.58
N THR A 204 3.48 2.28 -26.27
CA THR A 204 4.44 3.35 -26.56
C THR A 204 5.25 3.61 -25.30
N TRP A 205 6.52 3.20 -25.30
CA TRP A 205 7.43 3.36 -24.17
C TRP A 205 8.10 4.73 -24.19
N SER A 206 8.28 5.33 -23.01
CA SER A 206 8.99 6.60 -22.84
C SER A 206 10.51 6.41 -22.93
N ASP A 207 11.23 7.53 -23.12
CA ASP A 207 12.69 7.58 -23.04
C ASP A 207 13.23 7.57 -21.60
N LEU A 208 12.35 7.54 -20.60
CA LEU A 208 12.77 7.47 -19.20
C LEU A 208 13.30 6.07 -18.87
N GLU A 209 14.59 6.00 -18.54
CA GLU A 209 15.21 4.83 -17.93
C GLU A 209 15.58 5.12 -16.48
N THR A 210 15.11 4.28 -15.55
CA THR A 210 15.39 4.41 -14.13
C THR A 210 16.46 3.41 -13.67
N ASP A 211 17.38 3.86 -12.81
CA ASP A 211 18.45 3.00 -12.28
C ASP A 211 17.93 1.84 -11.40
N TRP A 212 16.70 1.97 -10.89
CA TRP A 212 16.06 0.97 -10.05
C TRP A 212 14.60 0.75 -10.47
N ALA A 213 14.01 -0.32 -9.93
CA ALA A 213 12.62 -0.70 -10.16
C ALA A 213 11.64 0.46 -9.90
N ILE A 214 10.73 0.72 -10.84
CA ILE A 214 9.55 1.57 -10.59
C ILE A 214 8.65 0.82 -9.60
N GLY A 215 8.40 1.47 -8.46
CA GLY A 215 7.73 0.88 -7.30
C GLY A 215 6.31 1.37 -7.12
N ASP A 216 6.08 2.67 -7.32
CA ASP A 216 4.79 3.30 -7.02
C ASP A 216 4.41 4.34 -8.08
N LEU A 217 3.13 4.36 -8.45
CA LEU A 217 2.53 5.29 -9.41
C LEU A 217 1.32 5.96 -8.75
N THR A 218 1.23 7.28 -8.85
CA THR A 218 0.11 8.04 -8.29
C THR A 218 -0.21 9.25 -9.15
N SER A 219 -1.47 9.66 -9.21
CA SER A 219 -1.90 10.84 -9.97
C SER A 219 -2.45 11.92 -9.06
N HIS A 220 -2.02 13.15 -9.29
CA HIS A 220 -2.54 14.33 -8.60
C HIS A 220 -2.39 15.57 -9.49
N ASP A 221 -3.40 16.45 -9.50
CA ASP A 221 -3.40 17.74 -10.23
C ASP A 221 -2.89 17.65 -11.69
N GLY A 222 -3.37 16.66 -12.44
CA GLY A 222 -2.98 16.44 -13.84
C GLY A 222 -1.54 15.95 -14.05
N TYR A 223 -0.83 15.60 -12.98
CA TYR A 223 0.47 14.95 -13.01
C TYR A 223 0.38 13.47 -12.61
N LEU A 224 1.09 12.63 -13.32
CA LEU A 224 1.49 11.30 -12.92
C LEU A 224 2.85 11.38 -12.23
N TYR A 225 2.92 10.93 -10.99
CA TYR A 225 4.14 10.79 -10.22
C TYR A 225 4.55 9.33 -10.18
N ILE A 226 5.85 9.08 -10.28
CA ILE A 226 6.42 7.75 -10.06
C ILE A 226 7.55 7.82 -9.05
N ARG A 227 7.62 6.81 -8.19
CA ARG A 227 8.72 6.60 -7.24
C ARG A 227 9.41 5.28 -7.55
N THR A 228 10.73 5.32 -7.65
CA THR A 228 11.54 4.11 -7.75
C THR A 228 11.80 3.54 -6.36
N ALA A 229 12.10 2.25 -6.25
CA ALA A 229 12.53 1.67 -4.98
C ALA A 229 13.93 2.14 -4.52
N GLY A 230 14.61 2.99 -5.30
CA GLY A 230 15.80 3.75 -4.89
C GLY A 230 15.47 5.21 -4.54
N ASP A 231 14.22 5.50 -4.19
CA ASP A 231 13.70 6.80 -3.73
C ASP A 231 13.84 7.99 -4.69
N LYS A 232 14.08 7.72 -5.98
CA LYS A 232 13.98 8.77 -6.99
C LYS A 232 12.51 8.98 -7.34
N ILE A 233 12.12 10.25 -7.43
CA ILE A 233 10.80 10.66 -7.88
C ILE A 233 10.87 11.38 -9.23
N PHE A 234 9.92 11.06 -10.10
CA PHE A 234 9.72 11.71 -11.39
C PHE A 234 8.24 12.06 -11.52
N ARG A 235 7.91 13.06 -12.34
CA ARG A 235 6.52 13.31 -12.73
C ARG A 235 6.38 13.65 -14.21
N SER A 236 5.18 13.46 -14.72
CA SER A 236 4.82 13.71 -16.12
C SER A 236 3.37 14.14 -16.22
N LYS A 237 3.01 14.95 -17.23
CA LYS A 237 1.61 15.25 -17.55
C LYS A 237 1.02 14.31 -18.60
N ASP A 238 1.87 13.68 -19.41
CA ASP A 238 1.44 12.90 -20.57
C ASP A 238 1.81 11.42 -20.48
N GLY A 239 2.69 11.05 -19.55
CA GLY A 239 3.22 9.71 -19.32
C GLY A 239 4.45 9.37 -20.19
N LEU A 240 4.95 10.31 -21.01
CA LEU A 240 6.05 10.10 -21.95
C LEU A 240 7.25 11.01 -21.67
N GLU A 241 6.99 12.28 -21.34
CA GLU A 241 8.04 13.24 -20.98
C GLU A 241 8.09 13.41 -19.46
N TRP A 242 9.30 13.29 -18.89
CA TRP A 242 9.48 13.19 -17.44
C TRP A 242 10.39 14.28 -16.91
N GLU A 243 9.98 14.88 -15.80
CA GLU A 243 10.77 15.85 -15.06
C GLU A 243 11.19 15.30 -13.69
N THR A 244 12.27 15.87 -13.15
CA THR A 244 12.77 15.62 -11.79
C THR A 244 12.66 16.89 -10.94
N PRO A 245 12.63 16.77 -9.60
CA PRO A 245 12.62 17.94 -8.73
C PRO A 245 13.84 18.83 -8.98
N THR A 246 13.63 20.14 -9.15
CA THR A 246 14.71 21.12 -9.30
C THR A 246 15.08 21.73 -7.94
N ALA A 247 16.37 21.82 -7.65
CA ALA A 247 16.88 22.31 -6.35
C ALA A 247 16.46 23.75 -6.00
N SER A 248 16.02 24.55 -6.97
CA SER A 248 15.62 25.94 -6.80
C SER A 248 14.11 26.15 -6.62
N CYS A 249 13.29 25.10 -6.77
CA CYS A 249 11.83 25.19 -6.65
C CYS A 249 11.28 24.14 -5.68
N VAL A 250 11.88 24.03 -4.49
CA VAL A 250 11.14 23.50 -3.32
C VAL A 250 10.52 24.70 -2.63
N ILE A 251 9.57 25.37 -3.31
CA ILE A 251 8.60 26.13 -2.54
C ILE A 251 7.71 25.07 -1.91
N LYS A 252 7.76 24.94 -0.58
CA LYS A 252 6.91 24.05 0.22
C LYS A 252 5.43 24.48 0.09
N HIS A 253 4.86 24.32 -1.09
CA HIS A 253 3.44 24.45 -1.29
C HIS A 253 2.81 23.08 -1.05
N ASN A 254 1.74 23.08 -0.25
CA ASN A 254 0.80 21.98 -0.14
C ASN A 254 1.40 20.62 0.32
N LEU A 255 2.20 20.67 1.39
CA LEU A 255 2.75 19.47 2.04
C LEU A 255 1.68 18.50 2.58
N GLU A 256 0.40 18.88 2.59
CA GLU A 256 -0.71 18.01 3.00
C GLU A 256 -1.12 17.00 1.92
N VAL A 257 -0.60 17.15 0.69
CA VAL A 257 -0.87 16.25 -0.42
C VAL A 257 0.34 15.35 -0.67
N LEU A 258 0.16 14.04 -0.51
CA LEU A 258 1.27 13.08 -0.48
C LEU A 258 2.20 13.12 -1.72
N PRO A 259 1.71 13.06 -2.98
CA PRO A 259 2.59 13.12 -4.15
C PRO A 259 3.39 14.43 -4.24
N GLU A 260 2.79 15.56 -3.85
CA GLU A 260 3.44 16.87 -3.86
C GLU A 260 4.45 17.03 -2.72
N ALA A 261 4.14 16.47 -1.55
CA ALA A 261 5.06 16.44 -0.42
C ALA A 261 6.30 15.62 -0.75
N LEU A 262 6.14 14.42 -1.31
CA LEU A 262 7.25 13.58 -1.78
C LEU A 262 8.06 14.28 -2.89
N TRP A 263 7.38 14.91 -3.84
CA TRP A 263 8.02 15.71 -4.89
C TRP A 263 8.85 16.86 -4.34
N SER A 264 8.38 17.46 -3.24
CA SER A 264 9.05 18.54 -2.53
C SER A 264 10.15 18.07 -1.58
N GLY A 265 10.47 16.77 -1.58
CA GLY A 265 11.55 16.21 -0.77
C GLY A 265 11.18 15.93 0.68
N LEU A 266 9.93 15.54 0.95
CA LEU A 266 9.54 14.99 2.25
C LEU A 266 10.48 13.84 2.65
N ASP A 267 11.13 14.00 3.80
CA ASP A 267 12.04 13.02 4.40
C ASP A 267 11.26 12.19 5.44
N VAL A 268 10.96 10.94 5.11
CA VAL A 268 10.12 10.06 5.93
C VAL A 268 10.97 9.27 6.90
N LYS A 269 10.78 9.54 8.20
CA LYS A 269 11.53 8.90 9.29
C LYS A 269 10.61 8.05 10.13
N LEU A 270 10.75 6.74 10.01
CA LEU A 270 9.98 5.81 10.81
C LEU A 270 10.66 5.55 12.18
N PRO A 271 9.88 5.27 13.23
CA PRO A 271 10.40 4.72 14.47
C PRO A 271 11.32 3.51 14.23
N GLY A 272 12.38 3.39 15.02
CA GLY A 272 13.36 2.29 14.89
C GLY A 272 14.33 2.43 13.71
N GLY A 273 14.25 3.49 12.90
CA GLY A 273 15.15 3.71 11.76
C GLY A 273 14.87 2.77 10.59
N LEU A 274 13.62 2.30 10.47
CA LEU A 274 13.17 1.45 9.36
C LEU A 274 13.04 2.27 8.07
N ASP A 275 13.33 1.61 6.95
CA ASP A 275 13.13 2.21 5.64
C ASP A 275 11.63 2.19 5.29
N PRO A 276 11.04 3.32 4.91
CA PRO A 276 9.63 3.39 4.54
C PRO A 276 9.40 2.72 3.18
N GLY A 277 8.42 1.83 3.13
CA GLY A 277 7.90 1.28 1.89
C GLY A 277 7.01 2.27 1.14
N ALA A 278 6.05 1.72 0.40
CA ALA A 278 5.02 2.53 -0.26
C ALA A 278 4.23 3.32 0.79
N ILE A 279 3.82 4.55 0.42
CA ILE A 279 3.03 5.42 1.27
C ILE A 279 1.66 5.58 0.62
N ARG A 280 0.60 5.44 1.41
CA ARG A 280 -0.78 5.54 0.95
C ARG A 280 -1.48 6.66 1.69
N ALA A 281 -2.02 7.62 0.95
CA ALA A 281 -2.91 8.62 1.53
C ALA A 281 -4.30 8.01 1.74
N THR A 282 -4.85 8.22 2.94
CA THR A 282 -6.15 7.72 3.38
C THR A 282 -6.92 8.84 4.07
N SER A 283 -8.20 8.62 4.38
CA SER A 283 -9.06 9.55 5.10
C SER A 283 -8.62 9.80 6.54
N ILE A 284 -7.82 8.90 7.13
CA ILE A 284 -7.29 9.03 8.50
C ILE A 284 -5.85 9.54 8.56
N GLY A 285 -5.22 9.81 7.42
CA GLY A 285 -3.81 10.22 7.34
C GLY A 285 -3.03 9.40 6.32
N TRP A 286 -1.71 9.40 6.43
CA TRP A 286 -0.82 8.63 5.56
C TRP A 286 -0.36 7.36 6.25
N LEU A 287 -0.49 6.24 5.56
CA LEU A 287 -0.03 4.94 6.01
C LEU A 287 1.22 4.52 5.27
N THR A 288 2.12 3.84 5.96
CA THR A 288 3.25 3.17 5.35
C THR A 288 3.65 1.95 6.15
N MET A 289 4.53 1.15 5.57
CA MET A 289 5.16 0.02 6.22
C MET A 289 6.66 0.24 6.36
N GLY A 290 7.22 -0.16 7.49
CA GLY A 290 8.67 -0.19 7.69
C GLY A 290 9.25 -1.52 7.25
N SER A 291 10.41 -1.48 6.61
CA SER A 291 11.20 -2.68 6.32
C SER A 291 12.58 -2.57 6.97
N THR A 292 13.14 -3.72 7.37
CA THR A 292 14.51 -3.82 7.93
C THR A 292 15.57 -3.98 6.84
N GLY A 293 15.23 -3.76 5.57
CA GLY A 293 16.12 -3.88 4.42
C GLY A 293 16.07 -5.23 3.68
N CYS A 294 16.13 -5.11 2.35
CA CYS A 294 16.13 -6.11 1.26
C CYS A 294 14.81 -6.80 0.88
#